data_AF-A0A438NC05-F1
#
_entry.id   AF-A0A438NC05-F1
#
_cell.length_a   1.000
_cell.length_b   1.000
_cell.length_c   1.000
_cell.angle_alpha   90.00
_cell.angle_beta   90.00
_cell.angle_gamma   90.00
#
_symmetry.space_group_name_H-M   'P 1'
#
loop_
_entity.id
_entity.type
_entity.pdbx_description
1 polymer ?
#
loop_
_entity_poly.entity_id
_entity_poly.type
_entity_poly.pdbx_seq_one_letter_code
_entity_poly.pdbx_strand_id
1 'polypeptide(L)'
;MSPPVVTRRDLDWNAVCSKTQTFTADQLLSYNAAGIDPFLILVAQVLGQQFSIAAKGQRNLANAFASLPQAEFFGLTMGIGHSDRHPARLLANLDGGFDFLGICGCLSENYSEDVVVGVIVGLLKVFQIPDRLLPSDSQWRNLIHLCHGVLASSGFGLLITRAGTAVNLTGSSANIRTIIHGLWGMSDLVQGSQRKISIDAGSDAFWFAAVAEWLFDLSFVVDNVQGLTLLSSPGVETNKIQVSISTRDPSFREDSPDLLPLSEAFPNSSTPVTGGRVTWEKIFRSCFGRTFTDIESRLLADGVSSLAGLTAASIEHTHADIQAYFYPQASAVTGSRGSGLLETVTSWFPELRRLAPQMGRYANVSFQEARDKCDEVTATLKAECMCNFCGNASETSTEYCKHSLLIFILSLGLVAARSVVVTGLYPKRSGIIEMYRFHHERRKHWVLHERVKENDEFMEGFVESLPSPRQLLDTACLMFAGSSPQDDIMTDETLSIAHQGIFASLTAWNPYIAGSRTNQRMRAGVSVSTGSSHVHGRLVDQGVWSQGVGTMSFAESLEMLRTRSKDLQQIVRLKGNKVEFSYILLDSGEEERAQKAGWWICED
;
A
#
# COMPACT_ATOMS: atom_id res chain seq x y z
N MET A 1 23.53 -17.95 22.75
CA MET A 1 22.30 -18.51 23.35
C MET A 1 21.73 -19.54 22.38
N SER A 2 20.97 -20.51 22.86
CA SER A 2 20.32 -21.51 22.02
C SER A 2 19.21 -20.85 21.17
N PRO A 3 18.97 -21.32 19.93
CA PRO A 3 17.90 -20.80 19.08
C PRO A 3 16.52 -20.99 19.74
N PRO A 4 15.51 -20.16 19.39
CA PRO A 4 14.16 -20.31 19.93
C PRO A 4 13.63 -21.72 19.70
N VAL A 5 13.18 -22.36 20.79
CA VAL A 5 12.68 -23.74 20.74
C VAL A 5 11.20 -23.70 20.39
N VAL A 6 10.87 -24.23 19.21
CA VAL A 6 9.48 -24.45 18.79
C VAL A 6 9.16 -25.92 19.04
N THR A 7 8.32 -26.19 20.04
CA THR A 7 7.91 -27.55 20.41
C THR A 7 6.92 -28.11 19.41
N ARG A 8 7.13 -29.36 18.99
CA ARG A 8 6.20 -30.09 18.12
C ARG A 8 4.84 -30.28 18.81
N ARG A 9 3.77 -30.24 18.03
CA ARG A 9 2.41 -30.62 18.45
C ARG A 9 1.84 -31.61 17.47
N ASP A 10 1.17 -32.64 17.98
CA ASP A 10 0.54 -33.65 17.16
C ASP A 10 -0.91 -33.24 16.89
N LEU A 11 -1.26 -33.12 15.61
CA LEU A 11 -2.62 -32.96 15.11
C LEU A 11 -3.08 -34.30 14.51
N ASP A 12 -4.31 -34.70 14.82
CA ASP A 12 -4.89 -35.89 14.19
C ASP A 12 -5.36 -35.55 12.75
N TRP A 13 -4.43 -35.65 11.81
CA TRP A 13 -4.69 -35.42 10.38
C TRP A 13 -5.67 -36.42 9.78
N ASN A 14 -5.84 -37.62 10.35
CA ASN A 14 -6.86 -38.55 9.88
C ASN A 14 -8.26 -38.06 10.26
N ALA A 15 -8.42 -37.52 11.46
CA ALA A 15 -9.67 -36.87 11.86
C ALA A 15 -9.99 -35.67 10.95
N VAL A 16 -8.99 -34.87 10.57
CA VAL A 16 -9.17 -33.77 9.60
C VAL A 16 -9.69 -34.27 8.25
N CYS A 17 -9.07 -35.32 7.68
CA CYS A 17 -9.50 -35.90 6.41
C CYS A 17 -10.91 -36.52 6.46
N SER A 18 -11.37 -36.91 7.64
CA SER A 18 -12.72 -37.47 7.83
C SER A 18 -13.81 -36.40 8.01
N LYS A 19 -13.44 -35.12 8.20
CA LYS A 19 -14.42 -34.04 8.33
C LYS A 19 -15.13 -33.82 7.01
N THR A 20 -16.47 -33.79 7.07
CA THR A 20 -17.29 -33.38 5.93
C THR A 20 -17.50 -31.87 6.00
N GLN A 21 -17.18 -31.15 4.93
CA GLN A 21 -17.43 -29.73 4.80
C GLN A 21 -18.31 -29.48 3.58
N THR A 22 -19.37 -28.70 3.76
CA THR A 22 -20.30 -28.34 2.69
C THR A 22 -19.98 -26.94 2.18
N PHE A 23 -19.81 -26.83 0.87
CA PHE A 23 -19.67 -25.55 0.18
C PHE A 23 -20.88 -25.34 -0.72
N THR A 24 -21.35 -24.10 -0.81
CA THR A 24 -22.31 -23.68 -1.83
C THR A 24 -21.64 -23.67 -3.20
N ALA A 25 -22.43 -23.77 -4.27
CA ALA A 25 -21.91 -23.68 -5.64
C ALA A 25 -21.14 -22.36 -5.87
N ASP A 26 -21.64 -21.25 -5.31
CA ASP A 26 -21.01 -19.94 -5.43
C ASP A 26 -19.66 -19.87 -4.71
N GLN A 27 -19.53 -20.49 -3.54
CA GLN A 27 -18.25 -20.59 -2.83
C GLN A 27 -17.23 -21.40 -3.64
N LEU A 28 -17.65 -22.54 -4.20
CA LEU A 28 -16.77 -23.36 -5.06
C LEU A 28 -16.32 -22.61 -6.31
N LEU A 29 -17.22 -21.86 -6.94
CA LEU A 29 -16.89 -21.01 -8.09
C LEU A 29 -15.88 -19.93 -7.70
N SER A 30 -16.05 -19.31 -6.53
CA SER A 30 -15.15 -18.26 -6.04
C SER A 30 -13.75 -18.80 -5.73
N TYR A 31 -13.65 -19.96 -5.07
CA TYR A 31 -12.36 -20.61 -4.81
C TYR A 31 -11.70 -21.08 -6.10
N ASN A 32 -12.44 -21.70 -7.02
CA ASN A 32 -11.89 -22.12 -8.30
C ASN A 32 -11.41 -20.93 -9.14
N ALA A 33 -12.16 -19.82 -9.16
CA ALA A 33 -11.75 -18.59 -9.84
C ALA A 33 -10.47 -17.98 -9.23
N ALA A 34 -10.25 -18.16 -7.93
CA ALA A 34 -9.03 -17.79 -7.24
C ALA A 34 -7.89 -18.82 -7.40
N GLY A 35 -8.12 -19.93 -8.11
CA GLY A 35 -7.18 -21.03 -8.18
C GLY A 35 -6.89 -21.66 -6.82
N ILE A 36 -7.91 -21.78 -5.97
CA ILE A 36 -7.85 -22.36 -4.62
C ILE A 36 -8.65 -23.67 -4.57
N ASP A 37 -8.01 -24.73 -4.12
CA ASP A 37 -8.62 -26.01 -3.79
C ASP A 37 -9.39 -25.86 -2.45
N PRO A 38 -10.68 -26.24 -2.38
CA PRO A 38 -11.43 -26.20 -1.12
C PRO A 38 -10.78 -26.97 0.04
N PHE A 39 -9.96 -27.99 -0.23
CA PHE A 39 -9.20 -28.69 0.81
C PHE A 39 -8.18 -27.75 1.51
N LEU A 40 -7.59 -26.80 0.78
CA LEU A 40 -6.72 -25.78 1.37
C LEU A 40 -7.45 -24.97 2.45
N ILE A 41 -8.72 -24.62 2.20
CA ILE A 41 -9.56 -23.87 3.13
C ILE A 41 -9.75 -24.65 4.43
N LEU A 42 -9.98 -25.97 4.35
CA LEU A 42 -10.07 -26.84 5.52
C LEU A 42 -8.75 -26.85 6.32
N VAL A 43 -7.61 -26.96 5.63
CA VAL A 43 -6.28 -26.91 6.29
C VAL A 43 -6.07 -25.57 6.98
N ALA A 44 -6.42 -24.46 6.32
CA ALA A 44 -6.33 -23.12 6.90
C ALA A 44 -7.20 -22.96 8.16
N GLN A 45 -8.44 -23.47 8.15
CA GLN A 45 -9.30 -23.47 9.35
C GLN A 45 -8.69 -24.26 10.50
N VAL A 46 -8.16 -25.46 10.23
CA VAL A 46 -7.54 -26.31 11.24
C VAL A 46 -6.33 -25.62 11.85
N LEU A 47 -5.50 -24.96 11.04
CA LEU A 47 -4.38 -24.14 11.51
C LEU A 47 -4.86 -22.98 12.38
N GLY A 48 -5.87 -22.24 11.94
CA GLY A 48 -6.43 -21.12 12.70
C GLY A 48 -6.98 -21.53 14.06
N GLN A 49 -7.64 -22.70 14.15
CA GLN A 49 -8.14 -23.27 15.41
C GLN A 49 -7.05 -23.55 16.44
N GLN A 50 -5.77 -23.59 16.03
CA GLN A 50 -4.65 -23.78 16.96
C GLN A 50 -4.24 -22.50 17.68
N PHE A 51 -4.72 -21.34 17.23
CA PHE A 51 -4.43 -20.05 17.86
C PHE A 51 -5.57 -19.63 18.79
N SER A 52 -5.22 -19.19 19.98
CA SER A 52 -6.15 -18.57 20.91
C SER A 52 -5.98 -17.06 20.87
N ILE A 53 -6.92 -16.41 20.20
CA ILE A 53 -7.01 -14.96 20.13
C ILE A 53 -7.81 -14.45 21.32
N ALA A 54 -7.34 -13.40 21.98
CA ALA A 54 -8.05 -12.82 23.13
C ALA A 54 -9.36 -12.15 22.70
N ALA A 55 -10.32 -12.02 23.63
CA ALA A 55 -11.63 -11.45 23.34
C ALA A 55 -11.59 -10.01 22.79
N LYS A 56 -10.57 -9.21 23.15
CA LYS A 56 -10.35 -7.89 22.55
C LYS A 56 -9.83 -8.02 21.11
N GLY A 57 -8.91 -8.93 20.85
CA GLY A 57 -8.43 -9.22 19.50
C GLY A 57 -9.52 -9.71 18.57
N GLN A 58 -10.38 -10.62 19.04
CA GLN A 58 -11.55 -11.08 18.28
C GLN A 58 -12.47 -9.90 17.91
N ARG A 59 -12.72 -8.97 18.84
CA ARG A 59 -13.50 -7.75 18.56
C ARG A 59 -12.80 -6.85 17.53
N ASN A 60 -11.49 -6.68 17.66
CA ASN A 60 -10.71 -5.89 16.71
C ASN A 60 -10.77 -6.48 15.28
N LEU A 61 -10.61 -7.80 15.15
CA LEU A 61 -10.75 -8.52 13.88
C LEU A 61 -12.17 -8.44 13.33
N ALA A 62 -13.19 -8.64 14.16
CA ALA A 62 -14.58 -8.56 13.73
C ALA A 62 -14.91 -7.17 13.18
N ASN A 63 -14.45 -6.11 13.85
CA ASN A 63 -14.60 -4.74 13.37
C ASN A 63 -13.85 -4.51 12.05
N ALA A 64 -12.61 -5.00 11.94
CA ALA A 64 -11.81 -4.86 10.72
C ALA A 64 -12.48 -5.56 9.53
N PHE A 65 -12.88 -6.84 9.69
CA PHE A 65 -13.51 -7.63 8.64
C PHE A 65 -14.90 -7.10 8.25
N ALA A 66 -15.69 -6.61 9.20
CA ALA A 66 -16.96 -5.96 8.91
C ALA A 66 -16.79 -4.65 8.13
N SER A 67 -15.68 -3.93 8.36
CA SER A 67 -15.36 -2.65 7.71
C SER A 67 -14.60 -2.78 6.38
N LEU A 68 -14.41 -3.99 5.87
CA LEU A 68 -13.66 -4.19 4.62
C LEU A 68 -14.33 -3.41 3.48
N PRO A 69 -13.56 -2.59 2.74
CA PRO A 69 -14.06 -1.85 1.60
C PRO A 69 -14.71 -2.75 0.55
N GLN A 70 -15.89 -2.33 0.08
CA GLN A 70 -16.56 -2.90 -1.08
C GLN A 70 -17.24 -1.77 -1.84
N ALA A 71 -17.00 -1.72 -3.14
CA ALA A 71 -17.76 -0.90 -4.06
C ALA A 71 -18.26 -1.80 -5.19
N GLU A 72 -19.55 -1.77 -5.48
CA GLU A 72 -20.13 -2.46 -6.63
C GLU A 72 -20.65 -1.41 -7.63
N PHE A 73 -20.47 -1.69 -8.91
CA PHE A 73 -20.91 -0.87 -10.02
C PHE A 73 -22.04 -1.60 -10.77
N PHE A 74 -23.14 -0.88 -11.02
CA PHE A 74 -24.33 -1.42 -11.69
C PHE A 74 -24.03 -1.78 -13.16
N GLY A 75 -24.82 -2.69 -13.74
CA GLY A 75 -24.66 -3.20 -15.11
C GLY A 75 -23.89 -4.52 -15.25
N LEU A 76 -22.75 -4.67 -14.56
CA LEU A 76 -21.82 -5.79 -14.80
C LEU A 76 -21.46 -6.67 -13.61
N THR A 77 -22.05 -6.47 -12.44
CA THR A 77 -21.57 -7.15 -11.21
C THR A 77 -20.05 -6.97 -11.05
N MET A 78 -19.54 -5.79 -11.44
CA MET A 78 -18.15 -5.41 -11.29
C MET A 78 -18.01 -4.68 -9.96
N GLY A 79 -16.91 -4.89 -9.26
CA GLY A 79 -16.65 -4.14 -8.05
C GLY A 79 -15.19 -4.16 -7.63
N ILE A 80 -14.90 -3.36 -6.62
CA ILE A 80 -13.58 -3.15 -6.07
C ILE A 80 -13.62 -3.50 -4.58
N GLY A 81 -12.55 -4.16 -4.16
CA GLY A 81 -12.28 -4.54 -2.79
C GLY A 81 -12.81 -5.91 -2.44
N HIS A 82 -13.22 -6.07 -1.19
CA HIS A 82 -13.62 -7.35 -0.65
C HIS A 82 -15.13 -7.48 -0.80
N SER A 83 -15.60 -7.99 -1.94
CA SER A 83 -17.02 -8.32 -2.11
C SER A 83 -17.48 -9.42 -1.17
N ASP A 84 -18.78 -9.58 -1.02
CA ASP A 84 -19.37 -10.68 -0.23
C ASP A 84 -18.91 -12.07 -0.67
N ARG A 85 -18.54 -12.20 -1.95
CA ARG A 85 -18.01 -13.44 -2.55
C ARG A 85 -16.49 -13.55 -2.48
N HIS A 86 -15.80 -12.52 -1.98
CA HIS A 86 -14.35 -12.54 -1.88
C HIS A 86 -13.90 -13.68 -0.94
N PRO A 87 -12.95 -14.55 -1.34
CA PRO A 87 -12.51 -15.69 -0.54
C PRO A 87 -12.08 -15.33 0.89
N ALA A 88 -11.49 -14.15 1.09
CA ALA A 88 -11.19 -13.65 2.44
C ALA A 88 -12.44 -13.47 3.32
N ARG A 89 -13.55 -12.91 2.80
CA ARG A 89 -14.81 -12.81 3.57
C ARG A 89 -15.43 -14.17 3.82
N LEU A 90 -15.39 -15.04 2.82
CA LEU A 90 -15.86 -16.42 2.96
C LEU A 90 -15.09 -17.15 4.06
N LEU A 91 -13.76 -16.96 4.11
CA LEU A 91 -12.90 -17.51 5.15
C LEU A 91 -13.17 -16.91 6.54
N ALA A 92 -13.43 -15.60 6.61
CA ALA A 92 -13.78 -14.92 7.86
C ALA A 92 -15.07 -15.45 8.50
N ASN A 93 -16.01 -15.97 7.69
CA ASN A 93 -17.27 -16.54 8.16
C ASN A 93 -17.15 -17.99 8.65
N LEU A 94 -15.96 -18.58 8.57
CA LEU A 94 -15.71 -19.96 8.97
C LEU A 94 -15.01 -20.03 10.33
N ASP A 95 -15.45 -20.96 11.18
CA ASP A 95 -14.77 -21.26 12.44
C ASP A 95 -13.34 -21.72 12.16
N GLY A 96 -12.36 -21.08 12.83
CA GLY A 96 -10.93 -21.23 12.54
C GLY A 96 -10.43 -20.42 11.35
N GLY A 97 -11.26 -20.23 10.32
CA GLY A 97 -10.92 -19.38 9.18
C GLY A 97 -10.79 -17.91 9.59
N PHE A 98 -11.66 -17.46 10.50
CA PHE A 98 -11.57 -16.13 11.13
C PHE A 98 -10.22 -15.87 11.79
N ASP A 99 -9.75 -16.81 12.63
CA ASP A 99 -8.49 -16.67 13.36
C ASP A 99 -7.29 -16.76 12.41
N PHE A 100 -7.34 -17.70 11.45
CA PHE A 100 -6.33 -17.82 10.41
C PHE A 100 -6.19 -16.53 9.59
N LEU A 101 -7.31 -15.97 9.13
CA LEU A 101 -7.32 -14.71 8.39
C LEU A 101 -6.75 -13.56 9.24
N GLY A 102 -7.06 -13.53 10.54
CA GLY A 102 -6.50 -12.53 11.46
C GLY A 102 -4.98 -12.62 11.58
N ILE A 103 -4.43 -13.83 11.69
CA ILE A 103 -2.98 -14.08 11.73
C ILE A 103 -2.33 -13.68 10.41
N CYS A 104 -2.89 -14.12 9.27
CA CYS A 104 -2.40 -13.74 7.94
C CYS A 104 -2.45 -12.22 7.76
N GLY A 105 -3.55 -11.56 8.12
CA GLY A 105 -3.68 -10.11 8.04
C GLY A 105 -2.63 -9.36 8.86
N CYS A 106 -2.28 -9.86 10.06
CA CYS A 106 -1.22 -9.28 10.88
C CYS A 106 0.17 -9.46 10.25
N LEU A 107 0.45 -10.64 9.69
CA LEU A 107 1.70 -10.92 8.99
C LEU A 107 1.84 -10.04 7.73
N SER A 108 0.79 -9.99 6.92
CA SER A 108 0.67 -9.23 5.67
C SER A 108 0.80 -7.72 5.82
N GLU A 109 0.65 -7.18 7.04
CA GLU A 109 0.88 -5.75 7.29
C GLU A 109 2.38 -5.41 7.46
N ASN A 110 3.27 -6.38 7.62
CA ASN A 110 4.71 -6.15 7.78
C ASN A 110 5.59 -6.96 6.81
N TYR A 111 5.11 -8.11 6.35
CA TYR A 111 5.87 -9.07 5.55
C TYR A 111 5.27 -9.23 4.15
N SER A 112 6.13 -9.52 3.17
CA SER A 112 5.74 -9.84 1.80
C SER A 112 5.04 -11.20 1.71
N GLU A 113 4.32 -11.45 0.62
CA GLU A 113 3.53 -12.68 0.45
C GLU A 113 4.38 -13.95 0.58
N ASP A 114 5.58 -13.95 0.02
CA ASP A 114 6.51 -15.08 0.08
C ASP A 114 6.93 -15.42 1.52
N VAL A 115 7.18 -14.39 2.34
CA VAL A 115 7.52 -14.59 3.76
C VAL A 115 6.31 -15.14 4.52
N VAL A 116 5.11 -14.61 4.28
CA VAL A 116 3.89 -15.10 4.92
C VAL A 116 3.66 -16.57 4.57
N VAL A 117 3.80 -16.95 3.30
CA VAL A 117 3.73 -18.36 2.87
C VAL A 117 4.79 -19.20 3.57
N GLY A 118 6.04 -18.71 3.67
CA GLY A 118 7.11 -19.37 4.41
C GLY A 118 6.78 -19.62 5.89
N VAL A 119 6.14 -18.66 6.55
CA VAL A 119 5.64 -18.80 7.92
C VAL A 119 4.56 -19.86 8.02
N ILE A 120 3.56 -19.87 7.12
CA ILE A 120 2.50 -20.88 7.11
C ILE A 120 3.07 -22.29 6.87
N VAL A 121 3.97 -22.44 5.90
CA VAL A 121 4.65 -23.72 5.64
C VAL A 121 5.49 -24.14 6.85
N GLY A 122 6.13 -23.20 7.53
CA GLY A 122 6.83 -23.46 8.79
C GLY A 122 5.90 -23.95 9.91
N LEU A 123 4.70 -23.37 10.05
CA LEU A 123 3.69 -23.81 11.00
C LEU A 123 3.21 -25.23 10.68
N LEU A 124 2.94 -25.53 9.41
CA LEU A 124 2.53 -26.87 8.96
C LEU A 124 3.56 -27.95 9.30
N LYS A 125 4.85 -27.65 9.17
CA LYS A 125 5.94 -28.59 9.54
C LYS A 125 5.94 -28.90 11.03
N VAL A 126 5.64 -27.93 11.88
CA VAL A 126 5.60 -28.14 13.33
C VAL A 126 4.40 -28.99 13.75
N PHE A 127 3.29 -28.89 13.02
CA PHE A 127 2.11 -29.76 13.17
C PHE A 127 2.23 -31.10 12.45
N GLN A 128 3.38 -31.39 11.83
CA GLN A 128 3.68 -32.66 11.18
C GLN A 128 2.61 -33.07 10.16
N ILE A 129 2.18 -32.13 9.32
CA ILE A 129 1.27 -32.48 8.22
C ILE A 129 1.91 -33.57 7.33
N PRO A 130 1.20 -34.66 7.02
CA PRO A 130 1.70 -35.67 6.10
C PRO A 130 1.94 -35.08 4.71
N ASP A 131 3.04 -35.46 4.05
CA ASP A 131 3.42 -34.94 2.72
C ASP A 131 2.28 -35.06 1.68
N ARG A 132 1.50 -36.14 1.73
CA ARG A 132 0.35 -36.38 0.84
C ARG A 132 -0.80 -35.37 1.01
N LEU A 133 -0.85 -34.67 2.14
CA LEU A 133 -1.88 -33.69 2.49
C LEU A 133 -1.36 -32.25 2.39
N LEU A 134 -0.08 -32.05 2.07
CA LEU A 134 0.51 -30.73 1.99
C LEU A 134 -0.02 -30.01 0.73
N PRO A 135 -0.75 -28.89 0.86
CA PRO A 135 -1.13 -28.10 -0.29
C PRO A 135 0.11 -27.50 -0.96
N SER A 136 0.06 -27.32 -2.28
CA SER A 136 1.21 -26.77 -3.02
C SER A 136 1.52 -25.32 -2.65
N ASP A 137 2.76 -24.90 -2.86
CA ASP A 137 3.17 -23.51 -2.62
C ASP A 137 2.34 -22.51 -3.42
N SER A 138 1.94 -22.85 -4.65
CA SER A 138 1.07 -22.01 -5.48
C SER A 138 -0.32 -21.80 -4.87
N GLN A 139 -0.89 -22.85 -4.25
CA GLN A 139 -2.17 -22.77 -3.55
C GLN A 139 -2.08 -21.83 -2.34
N TRP A 140 -1.00 -21.96 -1.55
CA TRP A 140 -0.76 -21.05 -0.43
C TRP A 140 -0.54 -19.62 -0.88
N ARG A 141 0.25 -19.37 -1.94
CA ARG A 141 0.43 -18.02 -2.50
C ARG A 141 -0.90 -17.42 -2.91
N ASN A 142 -1.74 -18.16 -3.65
CA ASN A 142 -3.06 -17.67 -4.06
C ASN A 142 -3.94 -17.31 -2.85
N LEU A 143 -4.00 -18.15 -1.82
CA LEU A 143 -4.78 -17.83 -0.62
C LEU A 143 -4.21 -16.62 0.13
N ILE A 144 -2.90 -16.56 0.32
CA ILE A 144 -2.23 -15.46 1.02
C ILE A 144 -2.36 -14.14 0.25
N HIS A 145 -2.31 -14.16 -1.08
CA HIS A 145 -2.57 -13.00 -1.91
C HIS A 145 -3.93 -12.36 -1.58
N LEU A 146 -4.97 -13.19 -1.40
CA LEU A 146 -6.32 -12.74 -1.05
C LEU A 146 -6.47 -12.32 0.41
N CYS A 147 -5.60 -12.78 1.29
CA CYS A 147 -5.56 -12.36 2.69
C CYS A 147 -4.83 -11.01 2.88
N HIS A 148 -4.03 -10.56 1.90
CA HIS A 148 -3.37 -9.27 2.00
C HIS A 148 -4.37 -8.12 2.03
N GLY A 149 -4.03 -7.05 2.75
CA GLY A 149 -4.83 -5.84 2.79
C GLY A 149 -6.10 -5.91 3.67
N VAL A 150 -6.43 -7.06 4.25
CA VAL A 150 -7.64 -7.20 5.10
C VAL A 150 -7.58 -6.36 6.38
N LEU A 151 -6.38 -6.02 6.86
CA LEU A 151 -6.16 -5.12 8.00
C LEU A 151 -5.68 -3.73 7.61
N ALA A 152 -5.57 -3.43 6.31
CA ALA A 152 -4.94 -2.19 5.82
C ALA A 152 -5.72 -0.91 6.15
N SER A 153 -7.05 -1.01 6.28
CA SER A 153 -7.94 0.07 6.73
C SER A 153 -8.17 0.08 8.25
N SER A 154 -7.56 -0.86 8.98
CA SER A 154 -7.68 -0.96 10.44
C SER A 154 -6.60 -0.13 11.17
N GLY A 155 -6.77 0.04 12.47
CA GLY A 155 -5.77 0.68 13.33
C GLY A 155 -4.48 -0.14 13.53
N PHE A 156 -4.41 -1.40 13.11
CA PHE A 156 -3.27 -2.29 13.39
C PHE A 156 -1.96 -1.75 12.82
N GLY A 157 -1.93 -1.34 11.55
CA GLY A 157 -0.72 -0.82 10.90
C GLY A 157 -0.17 0.43 11.59
N LEU A 158 -1.03 1.27 12.16
CA LEU A 158 -0.62 2.46 12.91
C LEU A 158 0.09 2.12 14.22
N LEU A 159 -0.23 0.98 14.83
CA LEU A 159 0.44 0.49 16.05
C LEU A 159 1.85 -0.02 15.77
N ILE A 160 2.15 -0.51 14.56
CA ILE A 160 3.52 -0.93 14.21
C ILE A 160 4.44 0.29 14.16
N THR A 161 3.97 1.39 13.54
CA THR A 161 4.76 2.63 13.45
C THR A 161 4.70 3.46 14.73
N ARG A 162 3.77 3.17 15.66
CA ARG A 162 3.51 3.91 16.91
C ARG A 162 3.53 5.43 16.70
N ALA A 163 2.71 5.90 15.74
CA ALA A 163 2.66 7.28 15.23
C ALA A 163 3.10 8.39 16.23
N GLY A 164 4.40 8.69 16.27
CA GLY A 164 4.98 9.68 17.19
C GLY A 164 6.33 9.30 17.81
N THR A 165 6.77 8.04 17.74
CA THR A 165 8.13 7.67 18.17
C THR A 165 9.11 7.89 17.02
N ALA A 166 10.14 8.72 17.24
CA ALA A 166 11.23 8.94 16.28
C ALA A 166 12.26 7.79 16.27
N VAL A 167 11.89 6.62 16.81
CA VAL A 167 12.81 5.51 17.03
C VAL A 167 12.85 4.64 15.78
N ASN A 168 13.87 4.83 14.97
CA ASN A 168 14.21 3.89 13.91
C ASN A 168 14.85 2.66 14.55
N LEU A 169 14.19 1.51 14.46
CA LEU A 169 14.80 0.24 14.85
C LEU A 169 15.83 -0.15 13.79
N THR A 170 17.06 -0.41 14.23
CA THR A 170 18.16 -0.91 13.40
C THR A 170 18.39 -2.38 13.73
N GLY A 171 18.75 -3.19 12.74
CA GLY A 171 19.04 -4.61 12.91
C GLY A 171 18.31 -5.47 11.88
N SER A 172 18.59 -6.77 11.94
CA SER A 172 18.00 -7.76 11.03
C SER A 172 16.55 -8.04 11.41
N SER A 173 15.70 -8.30 10.40
CA SER A 173 14.33 -8.77 10.63
C SER A 173 14.30 -10.16 11.27
N ALA A 174 13.18 -10.48 11.93
CA ALA A 174 12.92 -11.78 12.51
C ALA A 174 12.91 -12.87 11.43
N ASN A 175 13.60 -13.99 11.67
CA ASN A 175 13.50 -15.17 10.81
C ASN A 175 12.17 -15.91 11.01
N ILE A 176 11.83 -16.82 10.08
CA ILE A 176 10.58 -17.60 10.11
C ILE A 176 10.34 -18.25 11.48
N ARG A 177 11.37 -18.88 12.05
CA ARG A 177 11.26 -19.56 13.34
C ARG A 177 10.93 -18.59 14.48
N THR A 178 11.52 -17.40 14.47
CA THR A 178 11.27 -16.37 15.48
C THR A 178 9.83 -15.84 15.38
N ILE A 179 9.34 -15.62 14.15
CA ILE A 179 7.95 -15.22 13.88
C ILE A 179 6.97 -16.26 14.45
N ILE A 180 7.19 -17.54 14.11
CA ILE A 180 6.38 -18.66 14.59
C ILE A 180 6.42 -18.75 16.12
N HIS A 181 7.61 -18.69 16.72
CA HIS A 181 7.79 -18.74 18.17
C HIS A 181 7.04 -17.60 18.87
N GLY A 182 7.09 -16.38 18.35
CA GLY A 182 6.36 -15.26 18.93
C GLY A 182 4.84 -15.41 18.82
N LEU A 183 4.31 -15.75 17.64
CA LEU A 183 2.86 -15.95 17.45
C LEU A 183 2.30 -17.05 18.34
N TRP A 184 2.99 -18.18 18.44
CA TRP A 184 2.56 -19.25 19.34
C TRP A 184 2.74 -18.93 20.80
N GLY A 185 3.90 -18.36 21.18
CA GLY A 185 4.14 -17.98 22.56
C GLY A 185 3.03 -17.04 23.06
N MET A 186 2.59 -16.09 22.23
CA MET A 186 1.48 -15.20 22.57
C MET A 186 0.14 -15.94 22.67
N SER A 187 -0.15 -16.88 21.76
CA SER A 187 -1.34 -17.74 21.88
C SER A 187 -1.34 -18.58 23.16
N ASP A 188 -0.20 -19.14 23.55
CA ASP A 188 -0.02 -19.94 24.77
C ASP A 188 -0.20 -19.10 26.04
N LEU A 189 0.22 -17.84 26.02
CA LEU A 189 -0.07 -16.88 27.08
C LEU A 189 -1.57 -16.63 27.25
N VAL A 190 -2.33 -16.51 26.15
CA VAL A 190 -3.78 -16.33 26.20
C VAL A 190 -4.48 -17.59 26.72
N GLN A 191 -4.00 -18.78 26.35
CA GLN A 191 -4.49 -20.04 26.90
C GLN A 191 -4.15 -20.25 28.38
N GLY A 192 -3.19 -19.48 28.91
CA GLY A 192 -2.66 -19.64 30.27
C GLY A 192 -1.70 -20.82 30.44
N SER A 193 -1.24 -21.42 29.33
CA SER A 193 -0.23 -22.51 29.36
C SER A 193 1.17 -21.97 29.68
N GLN A 194 1.42 -20.69 29.41
CA GLN A 194 2.62 -19.96 29.82
C GLN A 194 2.26 -18.67 30.56
N ARG A 195 3.23 -18.10 31.29
CA ARG A 195 3.06 -16.82 32.01
C ARG A 195 3.84 -15.66 31.37
N LYS A 196 4.98 -15.95 30.74
CA LYS A 196 5.82 -14.96 30.05
C LYS A 196 6.54 -15.59 28.86
N ILE A 197 6.87 -14.78 27.86
CA ILE A 197 7.74 -15.15 26.73
C ILE A 197 8.76 -14.05 26.46
N SER A 198 9.89 -14.44 25.87
CA SER A 198 10.92 -13.51 25.39
C SER A 198 11.18 -13.72 23.90
N ILE A 199 11.33 -12.62 23.16
CA ILE A 199 11.51 -12.62 21.70
C ILE A 199 12.65 -11.67 21.32
N ASP A 200 13.66 -12.18 20.63
CA ASP A 200 14.69 -11.37 19.97
C ASP A 200 14.24 -11.10 18.52
N ALA A 201 13.79 -9.88 18.25
CA ALA A 201 13.03 -9.54 17.05
C ALA A 201 13.73 -8.53 16.11
N GLY A 202 14.89 -8.00 16.51
CA GLY A 202 15.61 -6.99 15.75
C GLY A 202 14.72 -5.81 15.31
N SER A 203 14.63 -5.58 14.01
CA SER A 203 13.85 -4.48 13.41
C SER A 203 12.33 -4.69 13.47
N ASP A 204 11.85 -5.90 13.71
CA ASP A 204 10.42 -6.24 13.77
C ASP A 204 9.83 -6.12 15.19
N ALA A 205 10.60 -5.62 16.17
CA ALA A 205 10.18 -5.58 17.57
C ALA A 205 8.85 -4.84 17.78
N PHE A 206 8.60 -3.75 17.05
CA PHE A 206 7.33 -3.03 17.13
C PHE A 206 6.16 -3.77 16.48
N TRP A 207 6.42 -4.63 15.49
CA TRP A 207 5.38 -5.50 14.95
C TRP A 207 4.92 -6.53 15.99
N PHE A 208 5.85 -7.22 16.67
CA PHE A 208 5.49 -8.14 17.76
C PHE A 208 4.74 -7.43 18.90
N ALA A 209 5.14 -6.20 19.23
CA ALA A 209 4.44 -5.39 20.24
C ALA A 209 3.01 -5.04 19.80
N ALA A 210 2.81 -4.70 18.52
CA ALA A 210 1.48 -4.46 17.96
C ALA A 210 0.61 -5.72 17.98
N VAL A 211 1.16 -6.88 17.60
CA VAL A 211 0.46 -8.17 17.67
C VAL A 211 0.07 -8.52 19.11
N ALA A 212 1.00 -8.37 20.06
CA ALA A 212 0.74 -8.63 21.48
C ALA A 212 -0.44 -7.80 22.00
N GLU A 213 -0.44 -6.48 21.76
CA GLU A 213 -1.48 -5.58 22.27
C GLU A 213 -2.81 -5.66 21.53
N TRP A 214 -2.77 -5.77 20.20
CA TRP A 214 -3.94 -5.64 19.33
C TRP A 214 -4.66 -6.97 19.10
N LEU A 215 -3.91 -8.07 18.94
CA LEU A 215 -4.46 -9.38 18.63
C LEU A 215 -4.60 -10.25 19.89
N PHE A 216 -3.57 -10.31 20.74
CA PHE A 216 -3.58 -11.20 21.91
C PHE A 216 -3.94 -10.50 23.22
N ASP A 217 -4.10 -9.17 23.23
CA ASP A 217 -4.38 -8.36 24.42
C ASP A 217 -3.41 -8.59 25.59
N LEU A 218 -2.12 -8.76 25.23
CA LEU A 218 -1.04 -9.03 26.16
C LEU A 218 -0.25 -7.75 26.46
N SER A 219 0.24 -7.68 27.70
CA SER A 219 1.19 -6.64 28.08
C SER A 219 2.60 -6.94 27.57
N PHE A 220 3.30 -5.92 27.12
CA PHE A 220 4.61 -6.05 26.49
C PHE A 220 5.59 -4.97 26.93
N VAL A 221 6.88 -5.27 26.76
CA VAL A 221 8.00 -4.32 26.81
C VAL A 221 8.91 -4.54 25.61
N VAL A 222 9.42 -3.45 25.04
CA VAL A 222 10.43 -3.44 23.99
C VAL A 222 11.67 -2.76 24.55
N ASP A 223 12.75 -3.52 24.68
CA ASP A 223 14.04 -3.04 25.14
C ASP A 223 15.05 -3.04 23.99
N ASN A 224 15.96 -2.06 23.98
CA ASN A 224 17.06 -2.06 23.04
C ASN A 224 18.14 -3.10 23.42
N VAL A 225 19.17 -3.26 22.58
CA VAL A 225 20.25 -4.24 22.83
C VAL A 225 21.02 -3.99 24.14
N GLN A 226 20.98 -2.77 24.68
CA GLN A 226 21.57 -2.39 25.96
C GLN A 226 20.62 -2.56 27.16
N GLY A 227 19.38 -3.01 26.94
CA GLY A 227 18.37 -3.19 27.99
C GLY A 227 17.64 -1.91 28.40
N LEU A 228 17.75 -0.83 27.62
CA LEU A 228 16.95 0.38 27.81
C LEU A 228 15.57 0.20 27.17
N THR A 229 14.52 0.42 27.96
CA THR A 229 13.14 0.37 27.46
C THR A 229 12.86 1.47 26.46
N LEU A 230 12.54 1.06 25.24
CA LEU A 230 12.11 1.91 24.14
C LEU A 230 10.59 2.14 24.17
N LEU A 231 9.84 1.10 24.54
CA LEU A 231 8.38 1.12 24.56
C LEU A 231 7.84 0.09 25.56
N SER A 232 6.72 0.37 26.21
CA SER A 232 6.00 -0.60 27.03
C SER A 232 4.50 -0.35 27.01
N SER A 233 3.73 -1.34 27.44
CA SER A 233 2.29 -1.18 27.63
C SER A 233 1.98 -0.07 28.65
N PRO A 234 1.11 0.91 28.31
CA PRO A 234 0.81 2.03 29.19
C PRO A 234 0.22 1.55 30.52
N GLY A 235 0.74 2.07 31.63
CA GLY A 235 0.17 1.84 32.97
C GLY A 235 0.35 0.41 33.52
N VAL A 236 1.19 -0.42 32.89
CA VAL A 236 1.46 -1.78 33.37
C VAL A 236 2.76 -1.82 34.18
N GLU A 237 2.70 -2.38 35.38
CA GLU A 237 3.89 -2.63 36.22
C GLU A 237 4.82 -3.66 35.55
N THR A 238 6.14 -3.48 35.70
CA THR A 238 7.15 -4.34 35.07
C THR A 238 7.02 -5.83 35.41
N ASN A 239 6.56 -6.16 36.62
CA ASN A 239 6.31 -7.54 37.05
C ASN A 239 5.14 -8.21 36.30
N LYS A 240 4.17 -7.43 35.80
CA LYS A 240 2.97 -7.89 35.09
C LYS A 240 3.17 -8.04 33.57
N ILE A 241 4.31 -7.59 33.04
CA ILE A 241 4.65 -7.78 31.63
C ILE A 241 4.69 -9.26 31.26
N GLN A 242 3.99 -9.63 30.19
CA GLN A 242 3.87 -10.98 29.67
C GLN A 242 4.79 -11.23 28.47
N VAL A 243 5.04 -10.23 27.63
CA VAL A 243 5.87 -10.35 26.43
C VAL A 243 7.08 -9.42 26.54
N SER A 244 8.28 -9.99 26.63
CA SER A 244 9.55 -9.25 26.59
C SER A 244 10.13 -9.30 25.18
N ILE A 245 10.29 -8.14 24.54
CA ILE A 245 10.78 -8.03 23.17
C ILE A 245 12.10 -7.27 23.19
N SER A 246 13.10 -7.84 22.54
CA SER A 246 14.44 -7.28 22.46
C SER A 246 14.75 -6.92 21.00
N THR A 247 15.35 -5.75 20.78
CA THR A 247 15.83 -5.34 19.45
C THR A 247 17.16 -5.99 19.07
N ARG A 248 17.59 -7.03 19.80
CA ARG A 248 18.75 -7.84 19.41
C ARG A 248 18.41 -8.61 18.14
N ASP A 249 19.41 -8.78 17.30
CA ASP A 249 19.29 -9.62 16.13
C ASP A 249 18.88 -11.05 16.52
N PRO A 250 17.93 -11.65 15.78
CA PRO A 250 17.57 -13.05 15.96
C PRO A 250 18.78 -13.98 15.82
N SER A 251 18.67 -15.18 16.41
CA SER A 251 19.69 -16.21 16.19
C SER A 251 19.59 -16.74 14.76
N PHE A 252 20.67 -16.64 13.98
CA PHE A 252 20.75 -17.14 12.61
C PHE A 252 21.60 -18.41 12.50
N ARG A 253 21.28 -19.28 11.54
CA ARG A 253 22.08 -20.46 11.18
C ARG A 253 21.96 -20.81 9.70
N GLU A 254 23.10 -21.02 9.04
CA GLU A 254 23.17 -21.38 7.62
C GLU A 254 22.58 -22.78 7.31
N ASP A 255 22.64 -23.70 8.27
CA ASP A 255 22.20 -25.09 8.10
C ASP A 255 20.68 -25.29 8.22
N SER A 256 19.92 -24.25 8.58
CA SER A 256 18.50 -24.35 8.88
C SER A 256 17.73 -23.21 8.17
N PRO A 257 16.98 -23.50 7.09
CA PRO A 257 16.34 -22.49 6.26
C PRO A 257 15.39 -21.53 6.99
N ASP A 258 14.76 -21.99 8.06
CA ASP A 258 13.84 -21.22 8.91
C ASP A 258 14.56 -20.33 9.95
N LEU A 259 15.87 -20.51 10.08
CA LEU A 259 16.80 -19.70 10.87
C LEU A 259 17.69 -18.82 9.97
N LEU A 260 17.46 -18.75 8.66
CA LEU A 260 18.14 -17.80 7.79
C LEU A 260 17.55 -16.39 7.95
N PRO A 261 18.34 -15.33 7.71
CA PRO A 261 17.79 -13.99 7.49
C PRO A 261 16.72 -14.01 6.39
N LEU A 262 15.64 -13.23 6.55
CA LEU A 262 14.57 -13.21 5.55
C LEU A 262 15.06 -12.77 4.15
N SER A 263 16.01 -11.83 4.11
CA SER A 263 16.63 -11.37 2.86
C SER A 263 17.39 -12.46 2.13
N GLU A 264 17.92 -13.45 2.86
CA GLU A 264 18.64 -14.60 2.27
C GLU A 264 17.69 -15.75 1.94
N ALA A 265 16.69 -16.01 2.79
CA ALA A 265 15.66 -17.00 2.55
C ALA A 265 14.77 -16.63 1.35
N PHE A 266 14.58 -15.33 1.11
CA PHE A 266 13.70 -14.80 0.08
C PHE A 266 14.36 -13.62 -0.68
N PRO A 267 15.43 -13.88 -1.46
CA PRO A 267 16.24 -12.84 -2.09
C PRO A 267 15.50 -12.03 -3.16
N ASN A 268 14.47 -12.62 -3.76
CA ASN A 268 13.62 -11.98 -4.77
C ASN A 268 12.38 -11.31 -4.15
N SER A 269 12.16 -11.47 -2.84
CA SER A 269 11.03 -10.85 -2.15
C SER A 269 11.39 -9.42 -1.73
N SER A 270 10.43 -8.52 -1.83
CA SER A 270 10.52 -7.19 -1.24
C SER A 270 10.43 -7.29 0.29
N THR A 271 11.52 -7.69 0.97
CA THR A 271 11.61 -7.66 2.44
C THR A 271 12.49 -6.49 2.88
N PRO A 272 12.12 -5.70 3.92
CA PRO A 272 10.86 -5.59 4.67
C PRO A 272 10.08 -4.31 4.30
N VAL A 273 8.75 -4.30 4.40
CA VAL A 273 7.98 -3.04 4.49
C VAL A 273 8.17 -2.51 5.92
N THR A 274 9.36 -1.93 6.16
CA THR A 274 9.75 -1.40 7.48
C THR A 274 8.82 -0.27 7.92
N GLY A 275 8.11 -0.53 9.02
CA GLY A 275 7.23 0.41 9.71
C GLY A 275 5.85 0.49 9.07
N GLY A 276 4.85 -0.12 9.72
CA GLY A 276 3.46 -0.26 9.26
C GLY A 276 2.87 0.95 8.55
N ARG A 277 1.93 1.66 9.17
CA ARG A 277 1.23 2.78 8.52
C ARG A 277 1.46 4.10 9.26
N VAL A 278 1.38 5.21 8.54
CA VAL A 278 1.51 6.56 9.09
C VAL A 278 0.26 7.38 8.80
N THR A 279 -0.21 8.11 9.80
CA THR A 279 -1.35 9.02 9.66
C THR A 279 -0.98 10.22 8.81
N TRP A 280 -1.92 10.71 8.00
CA TRP A 280 -1.76 11.92 7.20
C TRP A 280 -1.37 13.16 8.05
N GLU A 281 -1.86 13.22 9.28
CA GLU A 281 -1.61 14.25 10.29
C GLU A 281 -0.15 14.39 10.73
N LYS A 282 0.66 13.34 10.54
CA LYS A 282 2.05 13.25 11.06
C LYS A 282 3.02 12.64 10.07
N ILE A 283 2.64 12.56 8.79
CA ILE A 283 3.37 11.82 7.76
C ILE A 283 4.84 12.25 7.64
N PHE A 284 5.12 13.56 7.65
CA PHE A 284 6.47 14.08 7.48
C PHE A 284 7.30 13.89 8.74
N ARG A 285 6.75 14.17 9.92
CA ARG A 285 7.47 13.93 11.18
C ARG A 285 7.74 12.44 11.41
N SER A 286 6.78 11.56 11.10
CA SER A 286 6.92 10.11 11.28
C SER A 286 7.90 9.48 10.29
N CYS A 287 7.99 9.99 9.06
CA CYS A 287 8.93 9.48 8.06
C CYS A 287 10.32 10.12 8.19
N PHE A 288 10.42 11.44 8.34
CA PHE A 288 11.68 12.18 8.18
C PHE A 288 12.21 12.81 9.48
N GLY A 289 11.44 12.74 10.57
CA GLY A 289 11.88 13.19 11.91
C GLY A 289 12.46 14.60 11.91
N ARG A 290 13.70 14.72 12.40
CA ARG A 290 14.39 16.00 12.56
C ARG A 290 14.62 16.74 11.24
N THR A 291 14.86 16.02 10.14
CA THR A 291 15.08 16.68 8.85
C THR A 291 13.88 17.54 8.45
N PHE A 292 12.65 17.12 8.77
CA PHE A 292 11.46 17.93 8.55
C PHE A 292 11.32 19.06 9.58
N THR A 293 11.47 18.74 10.87
CA THR A 293 11.23 19.73 11.94
C THR A 293 12.27 20.86 11.97
N ASP A 294 13.46 20.62 11.43
CA ASP A 294 14.59 21.57 11.42
C ASP A 294 14.58 22.49 10.19
N ILE A 295 13.55 22.40 9.33
CA ILE A 295 13.33 23.36 8.24
C ILE A 295 12.62 24.57 8.81
N GLU A 296 13.16 25.77 8.56
CA GLU A 296 12.51 27.02 8.95
C GLU A 296 11.11 27.12 8.32
N SER A 297 10.10 27.42 9.14
CA SER A 297 8.69 27.51 8.71
C SER A 297 8.48 28.44 7.52
N ARG A 298 9.22 29.56 7.47
CA ARG A 298 9.14 30.52 6.37
C ARG A 298 9.71 29.95 5.07
N LEU A 299 10.89 29.32 5.12
CA LEU A 299 11.50 28.68 3.95
C LEU A 299 10.60 27.57 3.39
N LEU A 300 10.00 26.78 4.29
CA LEU A 300 9.06 25.74 3.90
C LEU A 300 7.81 26.32 3.23
N ALA A 301 7.22 27.38 3.81
CA ALA A 301 6.04 28.04 3.25
C ALA A 301 6.33 28.68 1.88
N ASP A 302 7.41 29.47 1.78
CA ASP A 302 7.82 30.15 0.56
C ASP A 302 8.15 29.13 -0.54
N GLY A 303 8.86 28.05 -0.21
CA GLY A 303 9.24 27.01 -1.17
C GLY A 303 8.05 26.20 -1.71
N VAL A 304 7.12 25.79 -0.84
CA VAL A 304 5.90 25.10 -1.29
C VAL A 304 5.04 26.03 -2.14
N SER A 305 4.95 27.32 -1.74
CA SER A 305 4.24 28.35 -2.49
C SER A 305 4.81 28.58 -3.88
N SER A 306 6.12 28.76 -4.00
CA SER A 306 6.79 29.02 -5.27
C SER A 306 6.68 27.81 -6.21
N LEU A 307 6.82 26.60 -5.68
CA LEU A 307 6.65 25.36 -6.45
C LEU A 307 5.21 25.18 -6.97
N ALA A 308 4.20 25.55 -6.16
CA ALA A 308 2.81 25.53 -6.60
C ALA A 308 2.53 26.58 -7.68
N GLY A 309 3.15 27.76 -7.59
CA GLY A 309 3.11 28.80 -8.61
C GLY A 309 3.78 28.38 -9.91
N LEU A 310 4.96 27.75 -9.84
CA LEU A 310 5.62 27.15 -11.00
C LEU A 310 4.71 26.13 -11.68
N THR A 311 4.08 25.25 -10.90
CA THR A 311 3.12 24.27 -11.43
C THR A 311 1.95 24.94 -12.15
N ALA A 312 1.38 26.01 -11.60
CA ALA A 312 0.31 26.75 -12.25
C ALA A 312 0.76 27.40 -13.57
N ALA A 313 1.91 28.08 -13.55
CA ALA A 313 2.44 28.75 -14.72
C ALA A 313 2.82 27.76 -15.83
N SER A 314 3.43 26.62 -15.48
CA SER A 314 3.68 25.52 -16.42
C SER A 314 2.38 25.06 -17.04
N ILE A 315 1.35 24.85 -16.22
CA ILE A 315 0.03 24.38 -16.67
C ILE A 315 -0.58 25.33 -17.71
N GLU A 316 -0.43 26.64 -17.50
CA GLU A 316 -0.95 27.66 -18.41
C GLU A 316 -0.16 27.74 -19.73
N HIS A 317 1.16 27.53 -19.69
CA HIS A 317 2.03 27.65 -20.86
C HIS A 317 1.86 26.51 -21.87
N THR A 318 1.77 25.25 -21.41
CA THR A 318 1.76 24.06 -22.29
C THR A 318 0.41 23.76 -22.93
N HIS A 319 -0.63 24.57 -22.65
CA HIS A 319 -1.92 24.50 -23.36
C HIS A 319 -1.78 24.69 -24.88
N ALA A 320 -0.67 25.29 -25.36
CA ALA A 320 -0.45 25.55 -26.77
C ALA A 320 0.12 24.36 -27.56
N ASP A 321 1.03 23.55 -26.99
CA ASP A 321 1.88 22.66 -27.81
C ASP A 321 1.92 21.16 -27.42
N ILE A 322 1.39 20.71 -26.27
CA ILE A 322 1.52 19.29 -25.86
C ILE A 322 0.16 18.66 -25.47
N GLN A 323 -0.40 17.91 -26.42
CA GLN A 323 -1.56 17.01 -26.27
C GLN A 323 -1.18 15.60 -25.78
N ALA A 324 0.07 15.35 -25.36
CA ALA A 324 0.49 14.01 -24.97
C ALA A 324 0.04 13.66 -23.54
N TYR A 325 -1.19 13.17 -23.46
CA TYR A 325 -1.74 12.24 -22.46
C TYR A 325 -1.97 12.66 -21.01
N PHE A 326 -1.34 13.72 -20.47
CA PHE A 326 -1.55 14.09 -19.05
C PHE A 326 -2.07 15.52 -18.82
N TYR A 327 -1.68 16.44 -19.70
CA TYR A 327 -1.81 17.87 -19.47
C TYR A 327 -3.24 18.45 -19.57
N PRO A 328 -4.08 18.03 -20.54
CA PRO A 328 -5.46 18.52 -20.65
C PRO A 328 -6.36 18.14 -19.47
N GLN A 329 -5.96 17.14 -18.66
CA GLN A 329 -6.72 16.65 -17.51
C GLN A 329 -6.22 17.23 -16.17
N ALA A 330 -4.89 17.43 -16.02
CA ALA A 330 -4.30 18.11 -14.86
C ALA A 330 -4.76 19.57 -14.75
N SER A 331 -4.87 20.28 -15.89
CA SER A 331 -5.39 21.65 -15.96
C SER A 331 -6.85 21.79 -15.51
N ALA A 332 -7.63 20.70 -15.59
CA ALA A 332 -9.03 20.67 -15.18
C ALA A 332 -9.24 20.36 -13.68
N VAL A 333 -8.20 19.90 -12.98
CA VAL A 333 -8.23 19.65 -11.53
C VAL A 333 -7.72 20.89 -10.82
N THR A 334 -8.64 21.67 -10.25
CA THR A 334 -8.28 22.91 -9.54
C THR A 334 -7.32 22.65 -8.38
N GLY A 335 -7.44 21.49 -7.73
CA GLY A 335 -6.59 21.07 -6.62
C GLY A 335 -5.14 20.72 -6.98
N SER A 336 -4.72 20.76 -8.25
CA SER A 336 -3.36 20.42 -8.68
C SER A 336 -2.53 21.62 -9.17
N ARG A 337 -3.00 22.86 -8.99
CA ARG A 337 -2.26 24.06 -9.41
C ARG A 337 -2.42 25.24 -8.45
N GLY A 338 -1.38 26.08 -8.36
CA GLY A 338 -1.42 27.38 -7.68
C GLY A 338 -2.00 27.31 -6.28
N SER A 339 -2.92 28.22 -5.94
CA SER A 339 -3.60 28.22 -4.63
C SER A 339 -4.41 26.94 -4.35
N GLY A 340 -5.01 26.33 -5.38
CA GLY A 340 -5.77 25.08 -5.22
C GLY A 340 -4.88 23.90 -4.80
N LEU A 341 -3.62 23.86 -5.28
CA LEU A 341 -2.64 22.88 -4.80
C LEU A 341 -2.26 23.11 -3.34
N LEU A 342 -2.16 24.37 -2.90
CA LEU A 342 -1.88 24.68 -1.50
C LEU A 342 -3.04 24.26 -0.57
N GLU A 343 -4.28 24.45 -1.01
CA GLU A 343 -5.46 23.94 -0.30
C GLU A 343 -5.42 22.41 -0.20
N THR A 344 -5.11 21.72 -1.29
CA THR A 344 -4.93 20.25 -1.27
C THR A 344 -3.84 19.83 -0.28
N VAL A 345 -2.64 20.41 -0.39
CA VAL A 345 -1.48 20.08 0.45
C VAL A 345 -1.79 20.31 1.93
N THR A 346 -2.45 21.42 2.29
CA THR A 346 -2.76 21.75 3.69
C THR A 346 -3.99 21.00 4.24
N SER A 347 -4.85 20.51 3.36
CA SER A 347 -5.95 19.60 3.70
C SER A 347 -5.42 18.21 4.02
N TRP A 348 -4.64 17.62 3.10
CA TRP A 348 -4.06 16.28 3.24
C TRP A 348 -2.94 16.21 4.27
N PHE A 349 -2.16 17.27 4.45
CA PHE A 349 -1.03 17.28 5.40
C PHE A 349 -1.25 18.36 6.48
N PRO A 350 -1.99 18.04 7.55
CA PRO A 350 -2.24 18.96 8.66
C PRO A 350 -1.00 19.57 9.30
N GLU A 351 0.18 18.92 9.19
CA GLU A 351 1.47 19.46 9.64
C GLU A 351 1.80 20.82 8.99
N LEU A 352 1.34 21.03 7.75
CA LEU A 352 1.59 22.24 6.97
C LEU A 352 0.51 23.32 7.14
N ARG A 353 -0.64 22.98 7.75
CA ARG A 353 -1.81 23.88 7.83
C ARG A 353 -1.53 25.19 8.55
N ARG A 354 -0.63 25.20 9.53
CA ARG A 354 -0.21 26.41 10.25
C ARG A 354 0.54 27.40 9.35
N LEU A 355 1.11 26.92 8.25
CA LEU A 355 1.86 27.71 7.28
C LEU A 355 0.99 28.26 6.15
N ALA A 356 -0.27 27.81 6.04
CA ALA A 356 -1.19 28.20 4.97
C ALA A 356 -1.29 29.72 4.73
N PRO A 357 -1.36 30.59 5.78
CA PRO A 357 -1.40 32.03 5.56
C PRO A 357 -0.15 32.61 4.86
N GLN A 358 1.00 31.98 5.05
CA GLN A 358 2.28 32.39 4.43
C GLN A 358 2.42 31.80 3.02
N MET A 359 1.89 30.59 2.80
CA MET A 359 1.97 29.88 1.53
C MET A 359 1.21 30.58 0.38
N GLY A 360 0.31 31.53 0.64
CA GLY A 360 -0.43 32.22 -0.43
C GLY A 360 0.42 33.16 -1.30
N ARG A 361 1.64 33.51 -0.87
CA ARG A 361 2.39 34.64 -1.42
C ARG A 361 2.87 34.47 -2.87
N TYR A 362 3.39 33.30 -3.22
CA TYR A 362 4.01 33.01 -4.52
C TYR A 362 3.20 32.01 -5.36
N ALA A 363 1.98 31.68 -4.94
CA ALA A 363 1.17 30.66 -5.60
C ALA A 363 0.54 31.12 -6.93
N ASN A 364 0.38 32.44 -7.09
CA ASN A 364 -0.31 33.07 -8.22
C ASN A 364 0.55 34.18 -8.86
N VAL A 365 1.87 34.17 -8.63
CA VAL A 365 2.79 35.14 -9.23
C VAL A 365 3.25 34.68 -10.62
N SER A 366 3.97 35.54 -11.33
CA SER A 366 4.54 35.19 -12.64
C SER A 366 5.53 34.02 -12.54
N PHE A 367 5.72 33.28 -13.65
CA PHE A 367 6.68 32.17 -13.72
C PHE A 367 8.07 32.59 -13.22
N GLN A 368 8.59 33.74 -13.68
CA GLN A 368 9.92 34.20 -13.32
C GLN A 368 10.02 34.52 -11.82
N GLU A 369 9.02 35.18 -11.25
CA GLU A 369 9.00 35.50 -9.81
C GLU A 369 8.92 34.22 -8.95
N ALA A 370 8.11 33.24 -9.37
CA ALA A 370 8.04 31.94 -8.71
C ALA A 370 9.37 31.18 -8.83
N ARG A 371 10.02 31.22 -10.00
CA ARG A 371 11.32 30.58 -10.25
C ARG A 371 12.42 31.20 -9.39
N ASP A 372 12.56 32.52 -9.42
CA ASP A 372 13.57 33.25 -8.64
C ASP A 372 13.43 32.94 -7.15
N LYS A 373 12.18 32.90 -6.65
CA LYS A 373 11.94 32.57 -5.25
C LYS A 373 12.24 31.10 -4.93
N CYS A 374 11.88 30.18 -5.81
CA CYS A 374 12.20 28.77 -5.66
C CYS A 374 13.72 28.54 -5.62
N ASP A 375 14.48 29.23 -6.47
CA ASP A 375 15.94 29.17 -6.52
C ASP A 375 16.57 29.75 -5.24
N GLU A 376 16.07 30.88 -4.74
CA GLU A 376 16.49 31.48 -3.45
C GLU A 376 16.28 30.49 -2.29
N VAL A 377 15.07 29.95 -2.14
CA VAL A 377 14.73 28.99 -1.07
C VAL A 377 15.60 27.73 -1.19
N THR A 378 15.76 27.23 -2.41
CA THR A 378 16.56 26.04 -2.69
C THR A 378 18.03 26.24 -2.36
N ALA A 379 18.60 27.40 -2.69
CA ALA A 379 19.99 27.73 -2.36
C ALA A 379 20.21 27.77 -0.84
N THR A 380 19.29 28.40 -0.10
CA THR A 380 19.34 28.47 1.37
C THR A 380 19.22 27.08 1.99
N LEU A 381 18.24 26.27 1.55
CA LEU A 381 18.07 24.90 2.06
C LEU A 381 19.28 24.01 1.75
N LYS A 382 19.95 24.18 0.61
CA LYS A 382 21.19 23.46 0.30
C LYS A 382 22.31 23.86 1.26
N ALA A 383 22.50 25.17 1.51
CA ALA A 383 23.54 25.68 2.39
C ALA A 383 23.37 25.22 3.85
N GLU A 384 22.13 25.08 4.33
CA GLU A 384 21.81 24.63 5.69
C GLU A 384 21.70 23.09 5.83
N CYS A 385 21.77 22.34 4.74
CA CYS A 385 21.51 20.90 4.75
C CYS A 385 22.79 20.09 5.00
N MET A 386 22.80 19.34 6.10
CA MET A 386 23.92 18.48 6.51
C MET A 386 23.86 17.07 5.89
N CYS A 387 23.19 16.88 4.75
CA CYS A 387 23.16 15.58 4.08
C CYS A 387 24.41 15.38 3.20
N ASN A 388 24.74 14.12 2.90
CA ASN A 388 25.92 13.74 2.09
C ASN A 388 25.96 14.33 0.67
N PHE A 389 24.83 14.83 0.16
CA PHE A 389 24.75 15.42 -1.18
C PHE A 389 24.81 16.94 -1.19
N CYS A 390 24.31 17.62 -0.14
CA CYS A 390 24.26 19.09 -0.11
C CYS A 390 25.41 19.71 0.70
N GLY A 391 25.96 18.99 1.69
CA GLY A 391 27.06 19.47 2.55
C GLY A 391 28.37 18.70 2.36
N ASN A 392 29.47 19.26 2.86
CA ASN A 392 30.76 18.56 3.02
C ASN A 392 30.66 17.66 4.28
N ALA A 393 30.58 16.34 4.07
CA ALA A 393 30.21 15.35 5.09
C ALA A 393 31.03 15.44 6.40
N SER A 394 30.32 15.44 7.54
CA SER A 394 30.86 15.11 8.86
C SER A 394 30.13 13.88 9.43
N GLU A 395 30.62 13.33 10.54
CA GLU A 395 30.03 12.20 11.29
C GLU A 395 28.57 12.45 11.76
N THR A 396 28.01 13.66 11.58
CA THR A 396 26.65 14.04 12.00
C THR A 396 25.64 14.15 10.83
N SER A 397 25.90 13.50 9.69
CA SER A 397 25.05 13.61 8.51
C SER A 397 23.59 13.25 8.77
N THR A 398 22.65 14.10 8.34
CA THR A 398 21.22 13.74 8.37
C THR A 398 20.91 12.70 7.30
N GLU A 399 20.11 11.67 7.64
CA GLU A 399 19.69 10.61 6.70
C GLU A 399 18.95 11.17 5.48
N TYR A 400 18.18 12.25 5.67
CA TYR A 400 17.39 12.90 4.64
C TYR A 400 17.89 14.31 4.31
N CYS A 401 17.55 14.79 3.11
CA CYS A 401 17.95 16.08 2.57
C CYS A 401 16.79 17.08 2.64
N LYS A 402 17.01 18.24 3.27
CA LYS A 402 16.00 19.31 3.41
C LYS A 402 15.45 19.79 2.06
N HIS A 403 16.32 20.01 1.08
CA HIS A 403 15.90 20.46 -0.26
C HIS A 403 15.12 19.37 -1.01
N SER A 404 15.55 18.09 -0.97
CA SER A 404 14.77 17.02 -1.60
C SER A 404 13.40 16.85 -0.92
N LEU A 405 13.35 17.06 0.40
CA LEU A 405 12.10 16.98 1.16
C LEU A 405 11.11 18.05 0.74
N LEU A 406 11.56 19.28 0.45
CA LEU A 406 10.70 20.34 -0.08
C LEU A 406 10.03 19.93 -1.41
N ILE A 407 10.82 19.44 -2.37
CA ILE A 407 10.30 18.98 -3.68
C ILE A 407 9.36 17.78 -3.50
N PHE A 408 9.71 16.87 -2.58
CA PHE A 408 8.91 15.70 -2.26
C PHE A 408 7.54 16.09 -1.69
N ILE A 409 7.45 17.09 -0.81
CA ILE A 409 6.18 17.58 -0.25
C ILE A 409 5.22 18.01 -1.37
N LEU A 410 5.71 18.76 -2.36
CA LEU A 410 4.90 19.15 -3.52
C LEU A 410 4.48 17.93 -4.34
N SER A 411 5.42 17.03 -4.65
CA SER A 411 5.17 15.83 -5.45
C SER A 411 4.10 14.95 -4.81
N LEU A 412 4.18 14.75 -3.49
CA LEU A 412 3.17 14.03 -2.72
C LEU A 412 1.82 14.77 -2.75
N GLY A 413 1.82 16.10 -2.69
CA GLY A 413 0.64 16.94 -2.87
C GLY A 413 -0.04 16.76 -4.23
N LEU A 414 0.74 16.66 -5.30
CA LEU A 414 0.23 16.43 -6.66
C LEU A 414 -0.41 15.04 -6.82
N VAL A 415 0.20 14.02 -6.21
CA VAL A 415 -0.37 12.67 -6.17
C VAL A 415 -1.66 12.67 -5.34
N ALA A 416 -1.67 13.32 -4.18
CA ALA A 416 -2.84 13.42 -3.31
C ALA A 416 -3.99 14.21 -3.96
N ALA A 417 -3.70 15.29 -4.70
CA ALA A 417 -4.68 16.06 -5.48
C ALA A 417 -5.46 15.19 -6.47
N ARG A 418 -4.85 14.09 -6.88
CA ARG A 418 -5.35 13.16 -7.90
C ARG A 418 -5.70 11.80 -7.30
N SER A 419 -5.68 11.63 -5.99
CA SER A 419 -5.97 10.34 -5.38
C SER A 419 -7.31 10.37 -4.65
N VAL A 420 -8.14 9.36 -4.90
CA VAL A 420 -9.32 9.04 -4.09
C VAL A 420 -8.99 7.79 -3.30
N VAL A 421 -8.86 7.93 -1.98
CA VAL A 421 -8.40 6.86 -1.10
C VAL A 421 -9.54 6.43 -0.20
N VAL A 422 -9.77 5.13 -0.06
CA VAL A 422 -10.79 4.62 0.86
C VAL A 422 -10.52 5.06 2.29
N THR A 423 -11.58 5.33 3.04
CA THR A 423 -11.48 5.77 4.44
C THR A 423 -10.73 4.74 5.29
N GLY A 424 -9.86 5.23 6.18
CA GLY A 424 -9.07 4.40 7.08
C GLY A 424 -7.82 3.79 6.44
N LEU A 425 -7.65 3.87 5.11
CA LEU A 425 -6.42 3.45 4.46
C LEU A 425 -5.34 4.53 4.59
N TYR A 426 -4.29 4.20 5.33
CA TYR A 426 -3.14 5.06 5.57
C TYR A 426 -1.91 4.58 4.78
N PRO A 427 -1.04 5.49 4.32
CA PRO A 427 0.17 5.12 3.61
C PRO A 427 1.12 4.31 4.49
N LYS A 428 1.89 3.42 3.86
CA LYS A 428 2.98 2.69 4.52
C LYS A 428 4.15 3.64 4.75
N ARG A 429 4.82 3.53 5.90
CA ARG A 429 5.98 4.37 6.18
C ARG A 429 7.10 4.13 5.17
N SER A 430 7.39 2.86 4.88
CA SER A 430 8.39 2.47 3.88
C SER A 430 8.06 3.02 2.50
N GLY A 431 6.79 2.97 2.08
CA GLY A 431 6.34 3.50 0.79
C GLY A 431 6.63 4.99 0.63
N ILE A 432 6.34 5.78 1.67
CA ILE A 432 6.63 7.23 1.68
C ILE A 432 8.14 7.50 1.63
N ILE A 433 8.93 6.74 2.40
CA ILE A 433 10.39 6.89 2.41
C ILE A 433 10.99 6.50 1.06
N GLU A 434 10.50 5.42 0.44
CA GLU A 434 11.00 4.94 -0.84
C GLU A 434 10.64 5.91 -1.97
N MET A 435 9.42 6.44 -1.97
CA MET A 435 9.02 7.50 -2.88
C MET A 435 9.95 8.73 -2.73
N TYR A 436 10.25 9.15 -1.49
CA TYR A 436 11.24 10.21 -1.25
C TYR A 436 12.63 9.86 -1.82
N ARG A 437 13.11 8.62 -1.64
CA ARG A 437 14.42 8.18 -2.15
C ARG A 437 14.47 8.27 -3.67
N PHE A 438 13.43 7.82 -4.35
CA PHE A 438 13.31 7.95 -5.81
C PHE A 438 13.40 9.41 -6.26
N HIS A 439 12.66 10.32 -5.61
CA HIS A 439 12.76 11.75 -5.88
C HIS A 439 14.16 12.31 -5.59
N HIS A 440 14.80 11.86 -4.52
CA HIS A 440 16.14 12.29 -4.16
C HIS A 440 17.17 11.86 -5.21
N GLU A 441 17.13 10.61 -5.67
CA GLU A 441 18.05 10.08 -6.69
C GLU A 441 17.83 10.76 -8.05
N ARG A 442 16.58 10.94 -8.48
CA ARG A 442 16.26 11.71 -9.70
C ARG A 442 16.85 13.11 -9.65
N ARG A 443 16.73 13.78 -8.50
CA ARG A 443 17.34 15.10 -8.31
C ARG A 443 18.87 15.04 -8.40
N LYS A 444 19.54 14.05 -7.80
CA LYS A 444 21.00 13.92 -7.90
C LYS A 444 21.41 13.80 -9.36
N HIS A 445 20.71 12.94 -10.11
CA HIS A 445 20.94 12.77 -11.55
C HIS A 445 20.77 14.10 -12.29
N TRP A 446 19.66 14.82 -12.06
CA TRP A 446 19.36 16.10 -12.68
C TRP A 446 20.44 17.15 -12.43
N VAL A 447 20.86 17.33 -11.17
CA VAL A 447 21.92 18.29 -10.78
C VAL A 447 23.27 17.94 -11.41
N LEU A 448 23.58 16.65 -11.58
CA LEU A 448 24.85 16.20 -12.15
C LEU A 448 24.90 16.32 -13.68
N HIS A 449 23.76 16.28 -14.37
CA HIS A 449 23.69 16.11 -15.83
C HIS A 449 23.07 17.29 -16.58
N GLU A 450 22.30 18.17 -15.93
CA GLU A 450 21.66 19.31 -16.59
C GLU A 450 22.30 20.65 -16.21
N ARG A 451 22.70 21.41 -17.24
CA ARG A 451 23.09 22.84 -17.13
C ARG A 451 21.83 23.69 -16.94
N VAL A 452 22.02 24.95 -16.54
CA VAL A 452 20.93 25.95 -16.43
C VAL A 452 20.17 26.02 -17.76
N LYS A 453 18.97 25.44 -17.79
CA LYS A 453 18.04 25.46 -18.92
C LYS A 453 17.38 26.84 -19.05
N GLU A 454 17.13 27.26 -20.29
CA GLU A 454 16.30 28.43 -20.60
C GLU A 454 14.87 28.23 -20.05
N ASN A 455 14.07 29.30 -19.98
CA ASN A 455 12.73 29.24 -19.36
C ASN A 455 11.81 28.21 -20.03
N ASP A 456 11.80 28.14 -21.37
CA ASP A 456 10.92 27.23 -22.11
C ASP A 456 11.38 25.77 -21.94
N GLU A 457 12.68 25.49 -22.06
CA GLU A 457 13.26 24.15 -21.81
C GLU A 457 13.05 23.66 -20.37
N PHE A 458 13.10 24.57 -19.39
CA PHE A 458 12.78 24.23 -18.00
C PHE A 458 11.31 23.87 -17.85
N MET A 459 10.42 24.65 -18.47
CA MET A 459 8.98 24.42 -18.42
C MET A 459 8.62 23.06 -19.02
N GLU A 460 9.14 22.75 -20.20
CA GLU A 460 8.97 21.45 -20.85
C GLU A 460 9.48 20.31 -19.95
N GLY A 461 10.71 20.41 -19.44
CA GLY A 461 11.27 19.38 -18.55
C GLY A 461 10.53 19.25 -17.21
N PHE A 462 10.03 20.36 -16.65
CA PHE A 462 9.23 20.34 -15.43
C PHE A 462 7.89 19.64 -15.67
N VAL A 463 7.26 19.87 -16.83
CA VAL A 463 6.04 19.19 -17.26
C VAL A 463 6.24 17.70 -17.45
N GLU A 464 7.30 17.30 -18.14
CA GLU A 464 7.66 15.88 -18.30
C GLU A 464 7.93 15.18 -16.97
N SER A 465 8.30 15.93 -15.94
CA SER A 465 8.54 15.38 -14.59
C SER A 465 7.27 15.11 -13.79
N LEU A 466 6.11 15.65 -14.21
CA LEU A 466 4.83 15.42 -13.55
C LEU A 466 4.35 13.96 -13.76
N PRO A 467 3.70 13.36 -12.76
CA PRO A 467 3.45 11.92 -12.74
C PRO A 467 2.44 11.50 -13.80
N SER A 468 2.76 10.64 -14.78
CA SER A 468 1.80 10.07 -15.75
C SER A 468 0.71 9.20 -15.08
N PRO A 469 -0.40 8.82 -15.76
CA PRO A 469 -1.44 7.98 -15.15
C PRO A 469 -0.89 6.62 -14.67
N ARG A 470 0.03 6.04 -15.45
CA ARG A 470 0.79 4.85 -15.07
C ARG A 470 1.60 5.11 -13.80
N GLN A 471 2.34 6.21 -13.75
CA GLN A 471 3.13 6.58 -12.57
C GLN A 471 2.24 6.84 -11.35
N LEU A 472 1.00 7.31 -11.51
CA LEU A 472 0.06 7.44 -10.40
C LEU A 472 -0.40 6.07 -9.86
N LEU A 473 -0.66 5.08 -10.72
CA LEU A 473 -0.98 3.72 -10.28
C LEU A 473 0.19 3.10 -9.52
N ASP A 474 1.40 3.22 -10.08
CA ASP A 474 2.63 2.74 -9.45
C ASP A 474 2.88 3.45 -8.11
N THR A 475 2.79 4.77 -8.08
CA THR A 475 2.94 5.56 -6.85
C THR A 475 1.90 5.20 -5.80
N ALA A 476 0.65 4.93 -6.21
CA ALA A 476 -0.39 4.48 -5.28
C ALA A 476 -0.04 3.13 -4.65
N CYS A 477 0.39 2.16 -5.46
CA CYS A 477 0.86 0.88 -4.96
C CYS A 477 2.06 1.05 -4.02
N LEU A 478 3.10 1.78 -4.45
CA LEU A 478 4.27 2.06 -3.62
C LEU A 478 3.88 2.70 -2.28
N MET A 479 3.02 3.70 -2.31
CA MET A 479 2.61 4.45 -1.12
C MET A 479 1.79 3.61 -0.13
N PHE A 480 0.87 2.76 -0.60
CA PHE A 480 -0.09 2.06 0.26
C PHE A 480 0.23 0.59 0.52
N ALA A 481 0.93 -0.07 -0.39
CA ALA A 481 1.47 -1.42 -0.22
C ALA A 481 2.89 -1.38 0.36
N GLY A 482 3.64 -0.30 0.11
CA GLY A 482 5.04 -0.18 0.52
C GLY A 482 6.02 -0.76 -0.50
N SER A 483 5.52 -1.16 -1.67
CA SER A 483 6.31 -1.65 -2.80
C SER A 483 5.56 -1.40 -4.12
N SER A 484 6.32 -1.33 -5.22
CA SER A 484 5.79 -1.18 -6.57
C SER A 484 5.54 -2.55 -7.23
N PRO A 485 4.53 -2.66 -8.12
CA PRO A 485 4.41 -3.79 -9.02
C PRO A 485 5.64 -3.91 -9.94
N GLN A 486 5.92 -5.12 -10.43
CA GLN A 486 7.02 -5.32 -11.38
C GLN A 486 6.68 -4.71 -12.76
N ASP A 487 7.70 -4.21 -13.46
CA ASP A 487 7.55 -3.51 -14.75
C ASP A 487 6.99 -4.39 -15.88
N ASP A 488 7.18 -5.71 -15.79
CA ASP A 488 6.62 -6.69 -16.74
C ASP A 488 5.11 -6.88 -16.57
N ILE A 489 4.57 -6.56 -15.39
CA ILE A 489 3.15 -6.60 -15.09
C ILE A 489 2.47 -5.30 -15.55
N MET A 490 3.09 -4.14 -15.32
CA MET A 490 2.52 -2.84 -15.69
C MET A 490 2.91 -2.40 -17.11
N THR A 491 1.94 -2.36 -18.00
CA THR A 491 2.05 -1.75 -19.34
C THR A 491 1.49 -0.33 -19.37
N ASP A 492 1.77 0.45 -20.42
CA ASP A 492 1.17 1.79 -20.60
C ASP A 492 -0.35 1.75 -20.80
N GLU A 493 -0.89 0.58 -21.14
CA GLU A 493 -2.31 0.29 -21.26
C GLU A 493 -2.92 -0.19 -19.93
N THR A 494 -2.16 -0.26 -18.84
CA THR A 494 -2.68 -0.69 -17.53
C THR A 494 -3.57 0.39 -16.92
N LEU A 495 -4.80 0.00 -16.59
CA LEU A 495 -5.84 0.87 -16.05
C LEU A 495 -6.13 0.61 -14.59
N SER A 496 -5.88 -0.62 -14.12
CA SER A 496 -5.98 -0.98 -12.72
C SER A 496 -5.09 -2.16 -12.37
N ILE A 497 -4.69 -2.23 -11.10
CA ILE A 497 -3.83 -3.30 -10.59
C ILE A 497 -4.10 -3.57 -9.11
N ALA A 498 -4.12 -4.84 -8.74
CA ALA A 498 -4.03 -5.33 -7.36
C ALA A 498 -2.57 -5.70 -7.06
N HIS A 499 -2.03 -5.18 -5.95
CA HIS A 499 -0.65 -5.41 -5.53
C HIS A 499 -0.57 -5.46 -4.00
N GLN A 500 -0.15 -6.61 -3.46
CA GLN A 500 -0.04 -6.86 -2.01
C GLN A 500 -1.27 -6.39 -1.20
N GLY A 501 -2.47 -6.71 -1.71
CA GLY A 501 -3.75 -6.37 -1.07
C GLY A 501 -4.20 -4.92 -1.21
N ILE A 502 -3.53 -4.12 -2.04
CA ILE A 502 -3.97 -2.78 -2.45
C ILE A 502 -4.43 -2.82 -3.90
N PHE A 503 -5.63 -2.29 -4.16
CA PHE A 503 -6.13 -2.10 -5.51
C PHE A 503 -6.08 -0.63 -5.90
N ALA A 504 -5.37 -0.33 -6.99
CA ALA A 504 -5.31 0.99 -7.60
C ALA A 504 -5.98 0.96 -8.97
N SER A 505 -6.80 1.96 -9.31
CA SER A 505 -7.49 2.04 -10.60
C SER A 505 -7.66 3.48 -11.08
N LEU A 506 -7.54 3.70 -12.37
CA LEU A 506 -7.83 4.98 -13.00
C LEU A 506 -9.34 5.26 -12.94
N THR A 507 -9.74 6.34 -12.28
CA THR A 507 -11.16 6.67 -11.99
C THR A 507 -12.03 6.82 -13.25
N ALA A 508 -11.44 7.25 -14.36
CA ALA A 508 -12.13 7.40 -15.65
C ALA A 508 -12.65 6.06 -16.23
N TRP A 509 -12.26 4.94 -15.62
CA TRP A 509 -12.56 3.58 -16.08
C TRP A 509 -13.52 2.83 -15.17
N ASN A 510 -13.87 3.41 -14.02
CA ASN A 510 -14.94 2.88 -13.20
C ASN A 510 -16.27 3.07 -13.95
N PRO A 511 -17.12 2.03 -14.05
CA PRO A 511 -18.39 2.12 -14.78
C PRO A 511 -19.24 3.30 -14.29
N TYR A 512 -19.91 3.95 -15.22
CA TYR A 512 -20.71 5.16 -15.02
C TYR A 512 -21.72 4.94 -13.88
N ILE A 513 -21.71 5.78 -12.84
CA ILE A 513 -22.80 5.83 -11.85
C ILE A 513 -23.84 6.82 -12.37
N ALA A 514 -24.78 6.35 -13.18
CA ALA A 514 -25.93 7.15 -13.56
C ALA A 514 -26.74 7.52 -12.30
N GLY A 515 -26.81 8.82 -11.99
CA GLY A 515 -27.64 9.36 -10.89
C GLY A 515 -26.90 10.22 -9.86
N SER A 516 -25.58 10.14 -9.81
CA SER A 516 -24.79 11.09 -9.03
C SER A 516 -24.62 12.40 -9.81
N ARG A 517 -25.41 13.43 -9.46
CA ARG A 517 -25.31 14.81 -9.98
C ARG A 517 -23.93 15.49 -9.80
N THR A 518 -22.88 14.79 -9.39
CA THR A 518 -21.52 15.32 -9.41
C THR A 518 -20.85 15.07 -10.76
N ASN A 519 -21.12 15.93 -11.73
CA ASN A 519 -20.39 16.10 -13.00
C ASN A 519 -18.88 16.44 -12.84
N GLN A 520 -18.27 16.14 -11.69
CA GLN A 520 -16.89 16.51 -11.33
C GLN A 520 -15.95 15.31 -11.08
N ARG A 521 -16.45 14.07 -10.96
CA ARG A 521 -15.61 12.90 -10.65
C ARG A 521 -14.90 12.26 -11.86
N MET A 522 -15.27 12.62 -13.09
CA MET A 522 -14.67 12.07 -14.32
C MET A 522 -13.43 12.84 -14.81
N ARG A 523 -12.75 13.55 -13.93
CA ARG A 523 -11.52 14.31 -14.26
C ARG A 523 -10.37 13.64 -13.52
N ALA A 524 -9.74 12.70 -14.20
CA ALA A 524 -8.98 11.57 -13.65
C ALA A 524 -7.91 11.88 -12.60
N GLY A 525 -7.74 10.91 -11.71
CA GLY A 525 -6.46 10.62 -11.09
C GLY A 525 -6.33 9.12 -10.85
N VAL A 526 -6.39 8.64 -9.62
CA VAL A 526 -6.39 7.22 -9.24
C VAL A 526 -7.31 7.01 -8.04
N SER A 527 -8.10 5.94 -8.04
CA SER A 527 -8.82 5.41 -6.90
C SER A 527 -8.00 4.32 -6.24
N VAL A 528 -7.88 4.34 -4.91
CA VAL A 528 -7.14 3.35 -4.12
C VAL A 528 -8.05 2.73 -3.06
N SER A 529 -8.12 1.41 -3.06
CA SER A 529 -8.84 0.58 -2.10
C SER A 529 -7.96 -0.56 -1.61
N THR A 530 -8.43 -1.31 -0.63
CA THR A 530 -7.85 -2.60 -0.23
C THR A 530 -8.58 -3.74 -0.95
N GLY A 531 -7.92 -4.89 -1.16
CA GLY A 531 -8.46 -6.08 -1.85
C GLY A 531 -8.12 -6.12 -3.34
N SER A 532 -8.96 -6.81 -4.13
CA SER A 532 -8.84 -6.93 -5.59
C SER A 532 -10.09 -6.40 -6.30
N SER A 533 -10.08 -6.35 -7.63
CA SER A 533 -11.32 -6.17 -8.38
C SER A 533 -12.03 -7.50 -8.61
N HIS A 534 -13.33 -7.43 -8.89
CA HIS A 534 -14.08 -8.59 -9.34
C HIS A 534 -15.01 -8.22 -10.49
N VAL A 535 -15.27 -9.19 -11.37
CA VAL A 535 -16.21 -9.10 -12.49
C VAL A 535 -17.03 -10.39 -12.50
N HIS A 536 -18.35 -10.28 -12.35
CA HIS A 536 -19.25 -11.44 -12.21
C HIS A 536 -18.81 -12.42 -11.11
N GLY A 537 -18.32 -11.87 -9.99
CA GLY A 537 -17.82 -12.66 -8.85
C GLY A 537 -16.48 -13.36 -9.08
N ARG A 538 -15.86 -13.22 -10.26
CA ARG A 538 -14.47 -13.67 -10.50
C ARG A 538 -13.51 -12.58 -10.11
N LEU A 539 -12.45 -12.93 -9.39
CA LEU A 539 -11.40 -12.00 -9.01
C LEU A 539 -10.51 -11.65 -10.19
N VAL A 540 -10.07 -10.40 -10.21
CA VAL A 540 -9.25 -9.82 -11.26
C VAL A 540 -8.21 -8.92 -10.62
N ASP A 541 -6.95 -9.20 -10.90
CA ASP A 541 -5.82 -8.46 -10.34
C ASP A 541 -5.29 -7.40 -11.30
N GLN A 542 -5.69 -7.43 -12.57
CA GLN A 542 -5.27 -6.43 -13.54
C GLN A 542 -6.39 -6.03 -14.50
N GLY A 543 -6.52 -4.72 -14.69
CA GLY A 543 -7.32 -4.12 -15.74
C GLY A 543 -6.44 -3.50 -16.80
N VAL A 544 -6.67 -3.84 -18.06
CA VAL A 544 -5.91 -3.29 -19.19
C VAL A 544 -6.85 -2.75 -20.24
N TRP A 545 -6.43 -1.68 -20.92
CA TRP A 545 -7.11 -1.23 -22.12
C TRP A 545 -6.86 -2.23 -23.26
N SER A 546 -7.86 -2.38 -24.13
CA SER A 546 -7.74 -3.10 -25.38
C SER A 546 -8.49 -2.36 -26.47
N GLN A 547 -7.94 -2.38 -27.68
CA GLN A 547 -8.61 -1.84 -28.86
C GLN A 547 -9.96 -2.55 -29.13
N GLY A 548 -10.13 -3.78 -28.65
CA GLY A 548 -11.41 -4.49 -28.68
C GLY A 548 -11.98 -4.65 -30.10
N VAL A 549 -13.25 -4.27 -30.28
CA VAL A 549 -13.93 -4.24 -31.58
C VAL A 549 -14.11 -2.81 -32.12
N GLY A 550 -13.71 -1.80 -31.34
CA GLY A 550 -13.79 -0.40 -31.72
C GLY A 550 -12.62 0.00 -32.63
N THR A 551 -12.79 1.09 -33.38
CA THR A 551 -11.71 1.64 -34.23
C THR A 551 -10.83 2.65 -33.50
N MET A 552 -11.21 3.06 -32.29
CA MET A 552 -10.51 4.10 -31.52
C MET A 552 -9.24 3.55 -30.88
N SER A 553 -8.16 4.30 -31.01
CA SER A 553 -6.95 4.13 -30.22
C SER A 553 -7.18 4.48 -28.74
N PHE A 554 -6.20 4.15 -27.89
CA PHE A 554 -6.24 4.51 -26.47
C PHE A 554 -6.35 6.03 -26.26
N ALA A 555 -5.59 6.81 -27.03
CA ALA A 555 -5.62 8.28 -27.02
C ALA A 555 -7.01 8.83 -27.36
N GLU A 556 -7.57 8.34 -28.47
CA GLU A 556 -8.88 8.78 -28.96
C GLU A 556 -9.98 8.44 -27.96
N SER A 557 -9.91 7.25 -27.34
CA SER A 557 -10.86 6.83 -26.31
C SER A 557 -10.83 7.77 -25.09
N LEU A 558 -9.63 8.15 -24.63
CA LEU A 558 -9.46 9.10 -23.53
C LEU A 558 -9.99 10.50 -23.87
N GLU A 559 -9.75 10.97 -25.09
CA GLU A 559 -10.21 12.29 -25.54
C GLU A 559 -11.73 12.34 -25.72
N MET A 560 -12.33 11.25 -26.22
CA MET A 560 -13.78 11.09 -26.32
C MET A 560 -14.43 11.02 -24.93
N LEU A 561 -13.86 10.29 -23.97
CA LEU A 561 -14.32 10.31 -22.57
C LEU A 561 -14.30 11.73 -21.97
N ARG A 562 -13.35 12.56 -22.38
CA ARG A 562 -13.23 13.94 -21.89
C ARG A 562 -14.26 14.88 -22.50
N THR A 563 -14.49 14.77 -23.82
CA THR A 563 -15.25 15.76 -24.60
C THR A 563 -16.68 15.33 -24.89
N ARG A 564 -16.91 14.03 -25.05
CA ARG A 564 -18.12 13.42 -25.59
C ARG A 564 -18.45 12.09 -24.88
N SER A 565 -18.30 12.04 -23.55
CA SER A 565 -18.51 10.80 -22.77
C SER A 565 -19.88 10.16 -22.97
N LYS A 566 -20.91 10.97 -23.24
CA LYS A 566 -22.28 10.50 -23.49
C LYS A 566 -22.45 9.73 -24.78
N ASP A 567 -21.48 9.78 -25.68
CA ASP A 567 -21.53 9.11 -26.99
C ASP A 567 -20.78 7.78 -26.96
N LEU A 568 -20.21 7.42 -25.81
CA LEU A 568 -19.44 6.20 -25.60
C LEU A 568 -20.22 5.19 -24.76
N GLN A 569 -20.09 3.94 -25.15
CA GLN A 569 -20.52 2.79 -24.37
C GLN A 569 -19.29 1.99 -23.95
N GLN A 570 -19.12 1.78 -22.64
CA GLN A 570 -18.04 0.96 -22.13
C GLN A 570 -18.36 -0.52 -22.38
N ILE A 571 -17.34 -1.27 -22.77
CA ILE A 571 -17.40 -2.73 -22.89
C ILE A 571 -16.24 -3.38 -22.16
N VAL A 572 -16.47 -4.58 -21.63
CA VAL A 572 -15.48 -5.34 -20.88
C VAL A 572 -15.43 -6.80 -21.30
N ARG A 573 -14.27 -7.42 -21.14
CA ARG A 573 -14.08 -8.86 -21.39
C ARG A 573 -13.09 -9.44 -20.40
N LEU A 574 -13.38 -10.63 -19.89
CA LEU A 574 -12.44 -11.38 -19.05
C LEU A 574 -11.50 -12.21 -19.93
N LYS A 575 -10.20 -12.15 -19.63
CA LYS A 575 -9.17 -12.95 -20.30
C LYS A 575 -8.16 -13.44 -19.26
N GLY A 576 -8.32 -14.68 -18.82
CA GLY A 576 -7.57 -15.21 -17.67
C GLY A 576 -7.91 -14.41 -16.41
N ASN A 577 -6.88 -13.94 -15.70
CA ASN A 577 -7.01 -13.11 -14.49
C ASN A 577 -7.00 -11.60 -14.79
N LYS A 578 -7.16 -11.22 -16.07
CA LYS A 578 -7.22 -9.82 -16.50
C LYS A 578 -8.62 -9.48 -16.98
N VAL A 579 -9.02 -8.24 -16.73
CA VAL A 579 -10.16 -7.62 -17.41
C VAL A 579 -9.62 -6.68 -18.49
N GLU A 580 -10.10 -6.86 -19.72
CA GLU A 580 -9.86 -5.95 -20.82
C GLU A 580 -11.01 -4.94 -20.88
N PHE A 581 -10.68 -3.65 -20.97
CA PHE A 581 -11.63 -2.55 -21.14
C PHE A 581 -11.52 -1.97 -22.54
N SER A 582 -12.66 -1.62 -23.12
CA SER A 582 -12.72 -0.86 -24.38
C SER A 582 -13.95 0.05 -24.40
N TYR A 583 -14.03 0.90 -25.43
CA TYR A 583 -15.18 1.75 -25.69
C TYR A 583 -15.62 1.61 -27.14
N ILE A 584 -16.93 1.66 -27.34
CA ILE A 584 -17.57 1.71 -28.66
C ILE A 584 -18.44 2.96 -28.74
N LEU A 585 -18.72 3.42 -29.95
CA LEU A 585 -19.62 4.55 -30.16
C LEU A 585 -21.07 4.07 -30.08
N LEU A 586 -21.92 4.79 -29.32
CA LEU A 586 -23.36 4.56 -29.34
C LEU A 586 -23.91 4.71 -30.78
N ASP A 587 -24.93 3.92 -31.13
CA ASP A 587 -25.63 3.93 -32.42
C ASP A 587 -24.82 3.55 -33.67
N SER A 588 -23.64 2.94 -33.51
CA SER A 588 -22.74 2.56 -34.62
C SER A 588 -22.91 1.11 -35.13
N GLY A 589 -23.81 0.32 -34.53
CA GLY A 589 -23.89 -1.13 -34.76
C GLY A 589 -22.69 -1.91 -34.20
N GLU A 590 -21.82 -1.27 -33.41
CA GLU A 590 -20.66 -1.89 -32.74
C GLU A 590 -21.05 -2.81 -31.58
N GLU A 591 -22.21 -2.58 -30.96
CA GLU A 591 -22.69 -3.39 -29.83
C GLU A 591 -22.87 -4.86 -30.21
N GLU A 592 -23.54 -5.13 -31.34
CA GLU A 592 -23.76 -6.50 -31.82
C GLU A 592 -22.42 -7.18 -32.17
N ARG A 593 -21.47 -6.41 -32.72
CA ARG A 593 -20.10 -6.90 -33.00
C ARG A 593 -19.34 -7.21 -31.72
N ALA A 594 -19.45 -6.35 -30.70
CA ALA A 594 -18.83 -6.53 -29.39
C ALA A 594 -19.35 -7.81 -28.71
N GLN A 595 -20.67 -7.97 -28.63
CA GLN A 595 -21.30 -9.14 -28.03
C GLN A 595 -20.90 -10.43 -28.76
N LYS A 596 -20.89 -10.45 -30.10
CA LYS A 596 -20.42 -11.61 -30.90
C LYS A 596 -18.95 -11.95 -30.65
N ALA A 597 -18.12 -10.95 -30.33
CA ALA A 597 -16.71 -11.12 -29.99
C ALA A 597 -16.46 -11.43 -28.49
N GLY A 598 -17.53 -11.68 -27.73
CA GLY A 598 -17.47 -12.06 -26.32
C GLY A 598 -17.23 -10.89 -25.36
N TRP A 599 -17.51 -9.67 -25.79
CA TRP A 599 -17.52 -8.48 -24.93
C TRP A 599 -18.88 -8.30 -24.28
N TRP A 600 -18.88 -7.90 -23.02
CA TRP A 600 -20.07 -7.48 -22.30
C TRP A 600 -20.21 -5.96 -22.35
N ILE A 601 -21.46 -5.52 -22.44
CA ILE A 601 -21.81 -4.09 -22.43
C ILE A 601 -22.01 -3.67 -20.98
N CYS A 602 -21.35 -2.58 -20.56
CA CYS A 602 -21.59 -1.97 -19.26
C CYS A 602 -22.92 -1.19 -19.29
N GLU A 603 -24.05 -1.84 -19.01
CA GLU A 603 -25.34 -1.12 -18.90
C GLU A 603 -25.37 -0.18 -17.69
N ASP A 604 -26.08 0.94 -17.80
CA ASP A 604 -26.23 1.96 -16.73
C ASP A 604 -27.04 1.47 -15.50
#